data_AF-A0AAU1KFX2-F1
#
_entry.id   AF-A0AAU1KFX2-F1
#
_cell.length_a   1.000
_cell.length_b   1.000
_cell.length_c   1.000
_cell.angle_alpha   90.00
_cell.angle_beta   90.00
_cell.angle_gamma   90.00
#
_symmetry.space_group_name_H-M   'P 1'
#
loop_
_entity.id
_entity.type
_entity.pdbx_description
1 polymer ?
#
loop_
_entity_poly.entity_id
_entity_poly.type
_entity_poly.pdbx_seq_one_letter_code
_entity_poly.pdbx_strand_id
1 'polypeptide(L)'
;MTSRRSSRMLTVALTSFVAAPLLAVALPAVSAQAESTTVATIARAQVGNTCGDYNCQYPGAWCAEFTKWVWNKAGANTSGISPAAVSIYQYGKNKGTLHGTPQVGDAVLYDRDGNLNDGEADHVNIVVAVSGDDIQTVGGNESGGVRFRSWFNWKTNSSPVGAGRALAFIGPAGLAETPSTPVSKAGDLFHATRLVDGSWEGFAPLNGFGGAAFFNASQESIAATPDGSTQTLATGNDGKLYHTARYADRTWTGWAPLAGYGGAADFAAKDQSMTGMSNGDANVMAIGNDGKIYQNTRFKSGTWAGWSPVGNWQAKKIAVAGLPDGSTQTLIIGNDGNVYHAIRATDGTWTSWNALPGTGTATTFQAGNIAITGLPDGSTQMLATGNDGLVYHNIRNADGTLQGWAKVDGYGGAPGFAATSLAIAAMPSGDTQMLAVGNDGKAYHAARYAAGNWQGWWATGMGAQKVAIAGLGDGSAQMLATRN
;
A
#
# COMPACT_ATOMS: atom_id res chain seq x y z
N MET A 1 -76.55 32.34 9.19
CA MET A 1 -75.52 31.63 9.99
C MET A 1 -74.44 31.13 9.04
N THR A 2 -73.21 31.53 9.34
CA THR A 2 -72.02 31.49 8.49
C THR A 2 -71.44 30.09 8.31
N SER A 3 -71.29 29.63 7.06
CA SER A 3 -70.46 28.48 6.69
C SER A 3 -69.05 29.00 6.36
N ARG A 4 -68.08 28.78 7.27
CA ARG A 4 -66.65 29.05 7.03
C ARG A 4 -66.02 27.85 6.31
N ARG A 5 -65.59 28.05 5.07
CA ARG A 5 -64.63 27.17 4.38
C ARG A 5 -63.24 27.38 4.99
N SER A 6 -62.65 26.33 5.53
CA SER A 6 -61.27 26.30 6.01
C SER A 6 -60.33 25.99 4.84
N SER A 7 -59.70 27.01 4.27
CA SER A 7 -58.54 26.85 3.38
C SER A 7 -57.31 26.53 4.23
N ARG A 8 -56.81 25.30 4.19
CA ARG A 8 -55.47 24.98 4.72
C ARG A 8 -54.43 25.47 3.71
N MET A 9 -53.79 26.60 4.01
CA MET A 9 -52.54 27.01 3.37
C MET A 9 -51.47 25.98 3.73
N LEU A 10 -50.87 25.34 2.71
CA LEU A 10 -49.66 24.55 2.85
C LEU A 10 -48.49 25.54 2.88
N THR A 11 -47.96 25.81 4.08
CA THR A 11 -46.75 26.60 4.25
C THR A 11 -45.56 25.78 3.75
N VAL A 12 -45.08 26.09 2.55
CA VAL A 12 -43.76 25.62 2.08
C VAL A 12 -42.72 26.37 2.91
N ALA A 13 -42.18 25.68 3.93
CA ALA A 13 -41.00 26.15 4.64
C ALA A 13 -39.79 26.02 3.69
N LEU A 14 -39.44 27.12 3.03
CA LEU A 14 -38.17 27.26 2.34
C LEU A 14 -37.08 27.32 3.41
N THR A 15 -36.52 26.18 3.80
CA THR A 15 -35.33 26.14 4.66
C THR A 15 -34.13 26.54 3.81
N SER A 16 -33.82 27.82 3.85
CA SER A 16 -32.55 28.38 3.40
C SER A 16 -31.42 27.69 4.16
N PHE A 17 -30.68 26.78 3.51
CA PHE A 17 -29.38 26.34 4.02
C PHE A 17 -28.42 27.52 3.93
N VAL A 18 -28.29 28.27 5.02
CA VAL A 18 -27.12 29.11 5.23
C VAL A 18 -25.95 28.15 5.43
N ALA A 19 -25.12 28.01 4.41
CA ALA A 19 -23.80 27.41 4.55
C ALA A 19 -23.02 28.27 5.54
N ALA A 20 -23.01 27.87 6.81
CA ALA A 20 -22.07 28.41 7.77
C ALA A 20 -20.67 28.05 7.25
N PRO A 21 -19.75 29.02 7.08
CA PRO A 21 -18.38 28.70 6.76
C PRO A 21 -17.88 27.83 7.92
N LEU A 22 -17.45 26.60 7.63
CA LEU A 22 -16.58 25.89 8.56
C LEU A 22 -15.35 26.78 8.71
N LEU A 23 -15.28 27.52 9.82
CA LEU A 23 -14.03 28.04 10.32
C LEU A 23 -13.15 26.81 10.51
N ALA A 24 -12.23 26.60 9.57
CA ALA A 24 -11.11 25.72 9.76
C ALA A 24 -10.35 26.30 10.95
N VAL A 25 -10.65 25.78 12.15
CA VAL A 25 -9.72 25.87 13.25
C VAL A 25 -8.50 25.12 12.74
N ALA A 26 -7.50 25.86 12.28
CA ALA A 26 -6.18 25.32 12.04
C ALA A 26 -5.74 24.76 13.38
N LEU A 27 -5.96 23.46 13.57
CA LEU A 27 -5.23 22.70 14.57
C LEU A 27 -3.77 22.99 14.26
N PRO A 28 -2.96 23.44 15.23
CA PRO A 28 -1.55 23.56 14.99
C PRO A 28 -1.10 22.23 14.41
N ALA A 29 -0.42 22.28 13.25
CA ALA A 29 0.26 21.11 12.73
C ALA A 29 1.01 20.52 13.92
N VAL A 30 0.62 19.31 14.32
CA VAL A 30 1.42 18.52 15.24
C VAL A 30 2.70 18.31 14.44
N SER A 31 3.68 19.20 14.67
CA SER A 31 5.04 18.97 14.26
C SER A 31 5.34 17.55 14.68
N ALA A 32 5.79 16.71 13.72
CA ALA A 32 6.33 15.40 14.02
C ALA A 32 7.30 15.58 15.18
N GLN A 33 6.83 15.30 16.39
CA GLN A 33 7.61 15.44 17.59
C GLN A 33 8.71 14.42 17.37
N ALA A 34 9.96 14.90 17.29
CA ALA A 34 11.11 14.04 17.10
C ALA A 34 11.00 12.92 18.14
N GLU A 35 10.56 11.74 17.70
CA GLU A 35 10.69 10.53 18.48
C GLU A 35 12.17 10.49 18.87
N SER A 36 12.44 10.23 20.16
CA SER A 36 13.78 9.91 20.61
C SER A 36 14.42 8.98 19.58
N THR A 37 15.65 9.29 19.12
CA THR A 37 16.34 8.46 18.11
C THR A 37 16.73 7.14 18.75
N THR A 38 15.75 6.25 18.92
CA THR A 38 15.93 4.94 19.50
C THR A 38 16.76 4.07 18.55
N VAL A 39 17.43 3.07 19.10
CA VAL A 39 18.13 2.05 18.31
C VAL A 39 17.21 1.44 17.24
N ALA A 40 15.95 1.17 17.59
CA ALA A 40 14.99 0.58 16.67
C ALA A 40 14.61 1.53 15.52
N THR A 41 14.38 2.81 15.80
CA THR A 41 14.08 3.83 14.76
C THR A 41 15.27 3.99 13.82
N ILE A 42 16.49 4.11 14.35
CA ILE A 42 17.70 4.22 13.53
C ILE A 42 17.85 2.97 12.65
N ALA A 43 17.70 1.76 13.21
CA ALA A 43 17.80 0.52 12.46
C ALA A 43 16.77 0.45 11.33
N ARG A 44 15.48 0.70 11.61
CA ARG A 44 14.41 0.68 10.60
C ARG A 44 14.66 1.67 9.45
N ALA A 45 15.22 2.84 9.76
CA ALA A 45 15.51 3.87 8.75
C ALA A 45 16.60 3.44 7.75
N GLN A 46 17.34 2.37 8.03
CA GLN A 46 18.42 1.86 7.18
C GLN A 46 17.98 0.75 6.21
N VAL A 47 16.74 0.27 6.28
CA VAL A 47 16.25 -0.82 5.41
C VAL A 47 16.43 -0.44 3.94
N GLY A 48 17.06 -1.35 3.16
CA GLY A 48 17.38 -1.12 1.75
C GLY A 48 18.82 -0.67 1.49
N ASN A 49 19.51 -0.11 2.48
CA ASN A 49 20.91 0.30 2.33
C ASN A 49 21.86 -0.91 2.23
N THR A 50 23.08 -0.65 1.77
CA THR A 50 24.13 -1.64 1.53
C THR A 50 25.38 -1.33 2.35
N CYS A 51 26.36 -2.22 2.32
CA CYS A 51 27.61 -1.99 3.06
C CYS A 51 28.35 -0.71 2.63
N GLY A 52 28.23 -0.30 1.36
CA GLY A 52 28.87 0.92 0.85
C GLY A 52 28.41 2.19 1.57
N ASP A 53 27.18 2.21 2.07
CA ASP A 53 26.60 3.36 2.78
C ASP A 53 27.22 3.58 4.17
N TYR A 54 27.93 2.56 4.70
CA TYR A 54 28.55 2.57 6.03
C TYR A 54 30.08 2.47 5.99
N ASN A 55 30.69 2.35 4.81
CA ASN A 55 32.11 2.05 4.64
C ASN A 55 32.56 0.83 5.47
N CYS A 56 31.78 -0.27 5.48
CA CYS A 56 32.16 -1.43 6.29
C CYS A 56 33.46 -2.06 5.81
N GLN A 57 34.23 -2.55 6.78
CA GLN A 57 35.55 -3.11 6.55
C GLN A 57 35.48 -4.48 5.88
N TYR A 58 34.40 -5.22 6.10
CA TYR A 58 34.21 -6.58 5.57
C TYR A 58 32.90 -6.71 4.80
N PRO A 59 32.85 -6.31 3.51
CA PRO A 59 31.62 -6.32 2.71
C PRO A 59 30.92 -7.68 2.58
N GLY A 60 31.62 -8.80 2.80
CA GLY A 60 31.03 -10.15 2.81
C GLY A 60 30.42 -10.58 4.16
N ALA A 61 30.69 -9.88 5.25
CA ALA A 61 30.29 -10.27 6.61
C ALA A 61 30.23 -9.05 7.57
N TRP A 62 29.21 -8.20 7.41
CA TRP A 62 29.12 -6.90 8.09
C TRP A 62 27.89 -6.74 9.02
N CYS A 63 27.25 -7.84 9.42
CA CYS A 63 26.07 -7.79 10.31
C CYS A 63 26.38 -7.17 11.69
N ALA A 64 27.55 -7.49 12.27
CA ALA A 64 28.00 -6.90 13.53
C ALA A 64 28.45 -5.44 13.36
N GLU A 65 29.06 -5.10 12.22
CA GLU A 65 29.44 -3.72 11.89
C GLU A 65 28.20 -2.82 11.80
N PHE A 66 27.12 -3.30 11.16
CA PHE A 66 25.84 -2.61 11.13
C PHE A 66 25.26 -2.41 12.54
N THR A 67 25.23 -3.46 13.35
CA THR A 67 24.73 -3.40 14.74
C THR A 67 25.51 -2.37 15.56
N LYS A 68 26.84 -2.40 15.47
CA LYS A 68 27.73 -1.42 16.09
C LYS A 68 27.46 0.00 15.60
N TRP A 69 27.26 0.20 14.30
CA TRP A 69 26.98 1.52 13.73
C TRP A 69 25.67 2.09 14.29
N VAL A 70 24.59 1.29 14.32
CA VAL A 70 23.30 1.73 14.86
C VAL A 70 23.41 2.08 16.34
N TRP A 71 24.02 1.22 17.14
CA TRP A 71 24.22 1.46 18.56
C TRP A 71 25.07 2.72 18.82
N ASN A 72 26.13 2.94 18.05
CA ASN A 72 26.94 4.15 18.15
C ASN A 72 26.14 5.40 17.76
N LYS A 73 25.30 5.33 16.72
CA LYS A 73 24.41 6.42 16.32
C LYS A 73 23.36 6.74 17.38
N ALA A 74 22.90 5.74 18.12
CA ALA A 74 21.98 5.91 19.25
C ALA A 74 22.68 6.45 20.52
N GLY A 75 24.02 6.51 20.54
CA GLY A 75 24.82 6.99 21.68
C GLY A 75 25.31 5.91 22.64
N ALA A 76 25.20 4.62 22.27
CA ALA A 76 25.69 3.52 23.10
C ALA A 76 27.24 3.44 23.10
N ASN A 77 27.80 2.97 24.22
CA ASN A 77 29.22 2.62 24.29
C ASN A 77 29.46 1.30 23.56
N THR A 78 30.03 1.34 22.36
CA THR A 78 30.31 0.15 21.54
C THR A 78 31.76 -0.36 21.62
N SER A 79 32.53 0.13 22.60
CA SER A 79 33.91 -0.33 22.80
C SER A 79 33.95 -1.83 23.11
N GLY A 80 34.76 -2.57 22.35
CA GLY A 80 34.88 -4.03 22.44
C GLY A 80 34.14 -4.81 21.36
N ILE A 81 33.31 -4.15 20.54
CA ILE A 81 32.65 -4.78 19.38
C ILE A 81 33.57 -4.71 18.15
N SER A 82 33.85 -5.87 17.57
CA SER A 82 34.57 -6.05 16.30
C SER A 82 33.59 -6.45 15.19
N PRO A 83 34.05 -6.59 13.93
CA PRO A 83 33.21 -7.06 12.83
C PRO A 83 32.67 -8.48 12.97
N ALA A 84 33.21 -9.29 13.89
CA ALA A 84 32.70 -10.64 14.15
C ALA A 84 31.42 -10.56 15.00
N ALA A 85 30.36 -11.28 14.61
CA ALA A 85 29.08 -11.32 15.35
C ALA A 85 29.24 -11.77 16.80
N VAL A 86 30.10 -12.76 17.06
CA VAL A 86 30.41 -13.24 18.42
C VAL A 86 30.98 -12.15 19.34
N SER A 87 31.60 -11.11 18.78
CA SER A 87 32.14 -10.01 19.61
C SER A 87 31.04 -9.28 20.39
N ILE A 88 29.80 -9.30 19.90
CA ILE A 88 28.63 -8.74 20.59
C ILE A 88 28.25 -9.58 21.81
N TYR A 89 28.39 -10.91 21.74
CA TYR A 89 28.21 -11.79 22.89
C TYR A 89 29.24 -11.46 23.99
N GLN A 90 30.51 -11.35 23.61
CA GLN A 90 31.58 -11.00 24.54
C GLN A 90 31.42 -9.60 25.11
N TYR A 91 31.01 -8.64 24.28
CA TYR A 91 30.63 -7.30 24.73
C TYR A 91 29.52 -7.36 25.79
N GLY A 92 28.45 -8.10 25.55
CA GLY A 92 27.33 -8.25 26.49
C GLY A 92 27.76 -8.85 27.82
N LYS A 93 28.62 -9.88 27.79
CA LYS A 93 29.21 -10.47 29.00
C LYS A 93 30.06 -9.46 29.79
N ASN A 94 30.91 -8.70 29.09
CA ASN A 94 31.81 -7.74 29.70
C ASN A 94 31.08 -6.50 30.25
N LYS A 95 29.97 -6.10 29.63
CA LYS A 95 29.18 -4.92 30.03
C LYS A 95 28.01 -5.27 30.95
N GLY A 96 27.74 -6.56 31.18
CA GLY A 96 26.62 -7.01 31.99
C GLY A 96 25.25 -6.78 31.33
N THR A 97 25.20 -6.72 30.00
CA THR A 97 23.97 -6.46 29.22
C THR A 97 23.46 -7.70 28.48
N LEU A 98 24.03 -8.89 28.74
CA LEU A 98 23.55 -10.16 28.22
C LEU A 98 22.32 -10.64 29.00
N HIS A 99 21.24 -10.99 28.30
CA HIS A 99 20.02 -11.56 28.88
C HIS A 99 19.28 -12.51 27.93
N GLY A 100 18.30 -13.25 28.49
CA GLY A 100 17.54 -14.28 27.77
C GLY A 100 16.14 -13.86 27.30
N THR A 101 15.74 -12.61 27.52
CA THR A 101 14.42 -12.10 27.10
C THR A 101 14.63 -10.89 26.18
N PRO A 102 13.97 -10.84 25.02
CA PRO A 102 14.14 -9.75 24.08
C PRO A 102 13.59 -8.44 24.60
N GLN A 103 14.30 -7.37 24.29
CA GLN A 103 13.89 -5.98 24.45
C GLN A 103 14.11 -5.23 23.14
N VAL A 104 13.30 -4.19 22.90
CA VAL A 104 13.49 -3.32 21.74
C VAL A 104 14.85 -2.62 21.87
N GLY A 105 15.68 -2.70 20.84
CA GLY A 105 17.04 -2.16 20.80
C GLY A 105 18.16 -3.18 21.03
N ASP A 106 17.83 -4.40 21.46
CA ASP A 106 18.81 -5.46 21.66
C ASP A 106 19.43 -5.93 20.34
N ALA A 107 20.63 -6.49 20.45
CA ALA A 107 21.16 -7.40 19.46
C ALA A 107 20.68 -8.81 19.77
N VAL A 108 20.12 -9.50 18.79
CA VAL A 108 19.82 -10.94 18.85
C VAL A 108 20.87 -11.72 18.07
N LEU A 109 21.50 -12.69 18.72
CA LEU A 109 22.51 -13.54 18.13
C LEU A 109 21.93 -14.87 17.68
N TYR A 110 22.33 -15.29 16.48
CA TYR A 110 21.95 -16.55 15.87
C TYR A 110 23.17 -17.42 15.63
N ASP A 111 22.98 -18.71 15.83
CA ASP A 111 23.99 -19.71 15.51
C ASP A 111 23.34 -21.09 15.23
N ARG A 112 23.90 -21.81 14.26
CA ARG A 112 23.42 -23.08 13.72
C ARG A 112 23.66 -24.24 14.66
N ASP A 113 24.81 -24.31 15.31
CA ASP A 113 25.13 -25.42 16.21
C ASP A 113 24.53 -25.24 17.62
N GLY A 114 24.16 -24.01 17.96
CA GLY A 114 23.37 -23.67 19.15
C GLY A 114 24.23 -23.28 20.34
N ASN A 115 25.50 -22.94 20.15
CA ASN A 115 26.46 -22.70 21.21
C ASN A 115 27.33 -21.45 20.99
N LEU A 116 26.97 -20.32 21.60
CA LEU A 116 27.80 -19.10 21.55
C LEU A 116 29.12 -19.16 22.35
N ASN A 117 29.44 -20.26 23.04
CA ASN A 117 30.62 -20.36 23.90
C ASN A 117 31.86 -20.97 23.22
N ASP A 118 31.73 -21.53 22.02
CA ASP A 118 32.87 -21.98 21.21
C ASP A 118 33.60 -20.83 20.51
N GLY A 119 33.06 -19.62 20.59
CA GLY A 119 33.65 -18.45 19.96
C GLY A 119 33.07 -18.16 18.58
N GLU A 120 31.97 -18.79 18.20
CA GLU A 120 31.26 -18.52 16.95
C GLU A 120 29.86 -17.95 17.19
N ALA A 121 29.42 -17.13 16.24
CA ALA A 121 28.03 -16.74 16.06
C ALA A 121 27.84 -16.51 14.56
N ASP A 122 26.88 -17.19 13.94
CA ASP A 122 26.64 -17.10 12.50
C ASP A 122 26.16 -15.69 12.09
N HIS A 123 25.28 -15.07 12.89
CA HIS A 123 24.66 -13.80 12.51
C HIS A 123 24.11 -12.98 13.69
N VAL A 124 23.86 -11.70 13.43
CA VAL A 124 23.27 -10.78 14.41
C VAL A 124 22.29 -9.81 13.75
N ASN A 125 21.13 -9.62 14.39
CA ASN A 125 20.18 -8.56 14.04
C ASN A 125 19.89 -7.66 15.25
N ILE A 126 19.27 -6.51 14.98
CA ILE A 126 18.72 -5.62 15.99
C ILE A 126 17.23 -5.92 16.18
N VAL A 127 16.78 -6.10 17.41
CA VAL A 127 15.37 -6.25 17.77
C VAL A 127 14.69 -4.89 17.69
N VAL A 128 13.66 -4.77 16.86
CA VAL A 128 12.94 -3.49 16.63
C VAL A 128 11.51 -3.49 17.17
N ALA A 129 10.94 -4.66 17.48
CA ALA A 129 9.68 -4.82 18.19
C ALA A 129 9.64 -6.15 18.94
N VAL A 130 8.89 -6.19 20.05
CA VAL A 130 8.68 -7.38 20.88
C VAL A 130 7.19 -7.51 21.23
N SER A 131 6.64 -8.70 21.06
CA SER A 131 5.29 -9.07 21.47
C SER A 131 5.31 -10.50 22.02
N GLY A 132 5.46 -10.65 23.34
CA GLY A 132 5.63 -11.96 23.95
C GLY A 132 6.90 -12.66 23.45
N ASP A 133 6.73 -13.83 22.83
CA ASP A 133 7.82 -14.62 22.23
C ASP A 133 8.08 -14.29 20.75
N ASP A 134 7.32 -13.36 20.17
CA ASP A 134 7.52 -12.90 18.80
C ASP A 134 8.36 -11.62 18.80
N ILE A 135 9.29 -11.54 17.86
CA ILE A 135 10.13 -10.35 17.62
C ILE A 135 10.13 -9.95 16.15
N GLN A 136 10.33 -8.66 15.90
CA GLN A 136 10.74 -8.14 14.61
C GLN A 136 12.19 -7.70 14.68
N THR A 137 12.94 -7.86 13.59
CA THR A 137 14.35 -7.50 13.58
C THR A 137 14.78 -6.76 12.32
N VAL A 138 15.87 -6.01 12.42
CA VAL A 138 16.56 -5.41 11.28
C VAL A 138 18.02 -5.83 11.35
N GLY A 139 18.55 -6.40 10.27
CA GLY A 139 19.93 -6.87 10.20
C GLY A 139 20.64 -6.40 8.93
N GLY A 140 21.96 -6.23 9.04
CA GLY A 140 22.85 -5.98 7.91
C GLY A 140 23.34 -7.29 7.29
N ASN A 141 23.88 -7.20 6.08
CA ASN A 141 24.40 -8.34 5.31
C ASN A 141 23.37 -9.45 5.01
N GLU A 142 22.12 -9.08 4.84
CA GLU A 142 21.06 -10.02 4.51
C GLU A 142 20.72 -9.90 3.02
N SER A 143 21.09 -10.92 2.24
CA SER A 143 21.05 -10.87 0.77
C SER A 143 21.75 -9.62 0.22
N GLY A 144 22.88 -9.23 0.83
CA GLY A 144 23.73 -8.10 0.41
C GLY A 144 23.30 -6.71 0.92
N GLY A 145 22.25 -6.59 1.72
CA GLY A 145 21.78 -5.28 2.23
C GLY A 145 21.27 -5.32 3.67
N VAL A 146 20.78 -4.18 4.16
CA VAL A 146 20.00 -4.09 5.39
C VAL A 146 18.58 -4.54 5.10
N ARG A 147 18.09 -5.54 5.83
CA ARG A 147 16.75 -6.09 5.64
C ARG A 147 15.95 -6.06 6.92
N PHE A 148 14.66 -5.85 6.76
CA PHE A 148 13.68 -6.02 7.82
C PHE A 148 13.14 -7.45 7.81
N ARG A 149 12.98 -8.02 9.00
CA ARG A 149 12.32 -9.30 9.23
C ARG A 149 11.07 -9.07 10.05
N SER A 150 9.94 -9.51 9.48
CA SER A 150 8.63 -9.47 10.12
C SER A 150 8.58 -10.37 11.36
N TRP A 151 7.44 -10.40 12.04
CA TRP A 151 7.23 -11.18 13.26
C TRP A 151 7.59 -12.66 13.07
N PHE A 152 8.45 -13.16 13.96
CA PHE A 152 8.71 -14.58 14.11
C PHE A 152 8.92 -14.93 15.58
N ASN A 153 8.51 -16.13 15.97
CA ASN A 153 8.75 -16.65 17.30
C ASN A 153 10.24 -17.05 17.45
N TRP A 154 10.98 -16.39 18.33
CA TRP A 154 12.42 -16.60 18.45
C TRP A 154 12.79 -17.89 19.18
N LYS A 155 11.87 -18.49 19.94
CA LYS A 155 12.10 -19.75 20.68
C LYS A 155 11.95 -20.97 19.79
N THR A 156 10.98 -20.96 18.88
CA THR A 156 10.59 -22.15 18.12
C THR A 156 11.10 -22.15 16.69
N ASN A 157 11.48 -20.99 16.14
CA ASN A 157 11.91 -20.90 14.74
C ASN A 157 13.43 -20.80 14.60
N SER A 158 13.93 -21.38 13.50
CA SER A 158 15.23 -20.99 12.94
C SER A 158 15.15 -19.54 12.47
N SER A 159 16.22 -18.79 12.65
CA SER A 159 16.37 -17.40 12.23
C SER A 159 15.90 -17.22 10.79
N PRO A 160 15.12 -16.17 10.48
CA PRO A 160 14.62 -15.92 9.13
C PRO A 160 15.73 -15.62 8.10
N VAL A 161 16.99 -15.54 8.54
CA VAL A 161 18.18 -15.40 7.69
C VAL A 161 18.92 -16.72 7.43
N GLY A 162 18.44 -17.85 7.96
CA GLY A 162 19.09 -19.15 7.81
C GLY A 162 20.34 -19.37 8.67
N ALA A 163 20.52 -18.53 9.71
CA ALA A 163 21.69 -18.52 10.60
C ALA A 163 21.48 -19.33 11.90
N GLY A 164 20.58 -20.33 11.90
CA GLY A 164 20.31 -21.13 13.11
C GLY A 164 19.37 -20.47 14.10
N ARG A 165 19.37 -20.91 15.36
CA ARG A 165 18.38 -20.46 16.38
C ARG A 165 18.83 -19.17 17.06
N ALA A 166 17.88 -18.39 17.59
CA ALA A 166 18.21 -17.27 18.46
C ALA A 166 18.69 -17.78 19.82
N LEU A 167 19.87 -17.34 20.27
CA LEU A 167 20.52 -17.89 21.48
C LEU A 167 20.68 -16.87 22.61
N ALA A 168 20.80 -15.58 22.28
CA ALA A 168 21.06 -14.54 23.27
C ALA A 168 20.56 -13.18 22.81
N PHE A 169 20.20 -12.34 23.79
CA PHE A 169 19.89 -10.94 23.61
C PHE A 169 20.91 -10.08 24.37
N ILE A 170 21.38 -9.02 23.73
CA ILE A 170 22.39 -8.13 24.29
C ILE A 170 21.90 -6.69 24.18
N GLY A 171 21.71 -6.03 25.31
CA GLY A 171 21.36 -4.61 25.36
C GLY A 171 22.57 -3.69 25.05
N PRO A 172 22.35 -2.55 24.39
CA PRO A 172 23.38 -1.53 24.17
C PRO A 172 23.76 -0.82 25.48
N ALA A 173 25.01 -0.97 25.92
CA ALA A 173 25.47 -0.35 27.17
C ALA A 173 25.51 1.18 27.05
N GLY A 174 24.99 1.86 28.09
CA GLY A 174 24.96 3.33 28.17
C GLY A 174 23.69 3.96 27.65
N LEU A 175 22.71 3.18 27.16
CA LEU A 175 21.36 3.66 26.89
C LEU A 175 20.43 3.26 28.03
N ALA A 176 19.65 4.21 28.53
CA ALA A 176 18.75 4.03 29.68
C ALA A 176 17.36 3.50 29.27
N GLU A 177 17.03 3.51 27.98
CA GLU A 177 15.67 3.22 27.53
C GLU A 177 15.52 1.76 27.12
N THR A 178 14.51 1.10 27.70
CA THR A 178 13.75 0.06 27.01
C THR A 178 12.63 0.79 26.27
N PRO A 179 12.73 1.04 24.94
CA PRO A 179 11.67 1.71 24.20
C PRO A 179 10.37 0.93 24.34
N SER A 180 9.26 1.63 24.54
CA SER A 180 7.94 1.01 24.58
C SER A 180 7.61 0.35 23.24
N THR A 181 6.98 -0.83 23.28
CA THR A 181 6.47 -1.47 22.06
C THR A 181 5.56 -0.48 21.31
N PRO A 182 5.82 -0.20 20.03
CA PRO A 182 4.98 0.68 19.23
C PRO A 182 3.54 0.14 19.17
N VAL A 183 2.56 1.02 19.38
CA VAL A 183 1.13 0.68 19.29
C VAL A 183 0.59 1.20 17.97
N SER A 184 -0.09 0.33 17.22
CA SER A 184 -0.71 0.72 15.95
C SER A 184 -1.93 1.60 16.17
N LYS A 185 -2.21 2.47 15.19
CA LYS A 185 -3.37 3.37 15.12
C LYS A 185 -4.08 3.26 13.77
N ALA A 186 -5.28 3.84 13.69
CA ALA A 186 -6.03 3.91 12.45
C ALA A 186 -5.22 4.56 11.33
N GLY A 187 -5.27 3.96 10.13
CA GLY A 187 -4.49 4.36 8.96
C GLY A 187 -3.10 3.71 8.86
N ASP A 188 -2.67 2.95 9.86
CA ASP A 188 -1.45 2.16 9.73
C ASP A 188 -1.64 1.02 8.73
N LEU A 189 -0.67 0.86 7.83
CA LEU A 189 -0.74 -0.14 6.79
C LEU A 189 -0.24 -1.50 7.29
N PHE A 190 -0.99 -2.54 6.96
CA PHE A 190 -0.65 -3.94 7.21
C PHE A 190 -0.64 -4.72 5.90
N HIS A 191 0.10 -5.82 5.87
CA HIS A 191 0.09 -6.78 4.77
C HIS A 191 -0.07 -8.20 5.30
N ALA A 192 -0.62 -9.08 4.47
CA ALA A 192 -0.67 -10.51 4.70
C ALA A 192 -0.36 -11.22 3.38
N THR A 193 0.20 -12.42 3.44
CA THR A 193 0.48 -13.22 2.24
C THR A 193 -0.31 -14.52 2.32
N ARG A 194 -1.01 -14.85 1.24
CA ARG A 194 -1.60 -16.18 1.07
C ARG A 194 -0.53 -17.15 0.59
N LEU A 195 -0.37 -18.25 1.31
CA LEU A 195 0.58 -19.31 0.98
C LEU A 195 0.00 -20.24 -0.09
N VAL A 196 0.88 -21.05 -0.69
CA VAL A 196 0.53 -21.99 -1.77
C VAL A 196 -0.48 -23.04 -1.32
N ASP A 197 -0.45 -23.43 -0.04
CA ASP A 197 -1.43 -24.35 0.57
C ASP A 197 -2.80 -23.67 0.82
N GLY A 198 -2.91 -22.38 0.52
CA GLY A 198 -4.10 -21.57 0.65
C GLY A 198 -4.34 -20.97 2.03
N SER A 199 -3.49 -21.27 3.01
CA SER A 199 -3.48 -20.60 4.31
C SER A 199 -2.98 -19.16 4.19
N TRP A 200 -3.31 -18.32 5.17
CA TRP A 200 -2.83 -16.94 5.24
C TRP A 200 -1.80 -16.81 6.36
N GLU A 201 -0.70 -16.15 6.05
CA GLU A 201 0.13 -15.53 7.08
C GLU A 201 -0.72 -14.49 7.84
N GLY A 202 -0.46 -14.32 9.14
CA GLY A 202 -1.10 -13.27 9.92
C GLY A 202 -0.77 -11.87 9.38
N PHE A 203 -1.64 -10.89 9.62
CA PHE A 203 -1.37 -9.51 9.26
C PHE A 203 -0.11 -9.00 9.98
N ALA A 204 0.84 -8.49 9.21
CA ALA A 204 2.06 -7.87 9.68
C ALA A 204 2.05 -6.37 9.34
N PRO A 205 2.50 -5.49 10.25
CA PRO A 205 2.58 -4.07 9.95
C PRO A 205 3.65 -3.80 8.89
N LEU A 206 3.36 -2.85 8.00
CA LEU A 206 4.37 -2.23 7.15
C LEU A 206 5.05 -1.13 7.95
N ASN A 207 6.36 -1.25 8.18
CA ASN A 207 7.15 -0.19 8.83
C ASN A 207 6.98 1.13 8.08
N GLY A 208 7.10 2.24 8.79
CA GLY A 208 7.00 3.58 8.23
C GLY A 208 8.30 4.12 7.64
N PHE A 209 8.18 5.24 6.92
CA PHE A 209 9.33 6.00 6.43
C PHE A 209 10.17 6.56 7.59
N GLY A 210 11.48 6.71 7.37
CA GLY A 210 12.38 7.31 8.35
C GLY A 210 12.55 6.51 9.64
N GLY A 211 12.16 5.23 9.65
CA GLY A 211 12.31 4.35 10.80
C GLY A 211 11.09 4.25 11.71
N ALA A 212 9.96 4.86 11.35
CA ALA A 212 8.72 4.71 12.08
C ALA A 212 8.26 3.23 12.11
N ALA A 213 7.62 2.81 13.19
CA ALA A 213 7.18 1.43 13.37
C ALA A 213 6.00 1.03 12.46
N PHE A 214 5.21 2.02 12.04
CA PHE A 214 4.08 1.85 11.14
C PHE A 214 4.09 2.92 10.07
N PHE A 215 3.75 2.56 8.83
CA PHE A 215 3.45 3.53 7.80
C PHE A 215 1.98 3.95 7.93
N ASN A 216 1.73 5.21 8.26
CA ASN A 216 0.39 5.74 8.47
C ASN A 216 -0.05 6.56 7.26
N ALA A 217 -1.11 6.10 6.58
CA ALA A 217 -1.53 6.60 5.27
C ALA A 217 -3.03 6.87 5.20
N SER A 218 -3.43 7.73 4.26
CA SER A 218 -4.83 8.00 3.91
C SER A 218 -5.30 7.21 2.69
N GLN A 219 -4.38 6.80 1.82
CA GLN A 219 -4.64 6.13 0.57
C GLN A 219 -3.50 5.17 0.21
N GLU A 220 -3.85 4.11 -0.50
CA GLU A 220 -2.98 3.03 -0.91
C GLU A 220 -3.33 2.56 -2.33
N SER A 221 -2.32 2.11 -3.07
CA SER A 221 -2.49 1.40 -4.34
C SER A 221 -1.41 0.34 -4.44
N ILE A 222 -1.73 -0.81 -5.02
CA ILE A 222 -0.80 -1.93 -5.15
C ILE A 222 -0.91 -2.55 -6.54
N ALA A 223 0.21 -2.98 -7.10
CA ALA A 223 0.25 -3.77 -8.32
C ALA A 223 1.32 -4.86 -8.22
N ALA A 224 1.08 -6.01 -8.85
CA ALA A 224 2.10 -7.03 -9.07
C ALA A 224 2.80 -6.80 -10.41
N THR A 225 4.08 -7.15 -10.50
CA THR A 225 4.86 -7.18 -11.73
C THR A 225 5.25 -8.63 -12.10
N PRO A 226 5.55 -8.92 -13.38
CA PRO A 226 5.90 -10.27 -13.84
C PRO A 226 7.08 -10.94 -13.13
N ASP A 227 7.95 -10.18 -12.46
CA ASP A 227 9.07 -10.69 -11.66
C ASP A 227 8.64 -11.27 -10.29
N GLY A 228 7.34 -11.28 -10.00
CA GLY A 228 6.77 -11.74 -8.74
C GLY A 228 6.90 -10.72 -7.61
N SER A 229 7.37 -9.50 -7.90
CA SER A 229 7.36 -8.42 -6.92
C SER A 229 6.00 -7.72 -6.87
N THR A 230 5.72 -7.14 -5.70
CA THR A 230 4.59 -6.21 -5.53
C THR A 230 5.15 -4.81 -5.36
N GLN A 231 4.51 -3.86 -6.04
CA GLN A 231 4.80 -2.45 -5.99
C GLN A 231 3.65 -1.79 -5.24
N THR A 232 3.95 -1.04 -4.19
CA THR A 232 2.95 -0.40 -3.33
C THR A 232 3.19 1.10 -3.29
N LEU A 233 2.14 1.87 -3.51
CA LEU A 233 2.09 3.31 -3.27
C LEU A 233 1.24 3.61 -2.05
N ALA A 234 1.62 4.62 -1.30
CA ALA A 234 0.78 5.17 -0.24
C ALA A 234 0.93 6.69 -0.15
N THR A 235 -0.20 7.37 0.03
CA THR A 235 -0.20 8.79 0.40
C THR A 235 -0.15 8.85 1.92
N GLY A 236 0.99 9.27 2.47
CA GLY A 236 1.14 9.48 3.90
C GLY A 236 0.15 10.53 4.40
N ASN A 237 -0.16 10.51 5.70
CA ASN A 237 -1.00 11.56 6.30
C ASN A 237 -0.34 12.95 6.31
N ASP A 238 0.92 13.04 5.89
CA ASP A 238 1.62 14.29 5.55
C ASP A 238 1.33 14.79 4.11
N GLY A 239 0.53 14.05 3.35
CA GLY A 239 0.11 14.36 1.98
C GLY A 239 1.11 13.99 0.89
N LYS A 240 2.25 13.35 1.23
CA LYS A 240 3.28 12.96 0.27
C LYS A 240 3.06 11.54 -0.24
N LEU A 241 3.44 11.30 -1.49
CA LEU A 241 3.36 9.98 -2.11
C LEU A 241 4.66 9.22 -1.88
N TYR A 242 4.53 8.03 -1.30
CA TYR A 242 5.62 7.12 -1.02
C TYR A 242 5.48 5.84 -1.85
N HIS A 243 6.60 5.18 -2.09
CA HIS A 243 6.66 3.88 -2.72
C HIS A 243 7.46 2.89 -1.87
N THR A 244 7.01 1.64 -1.86
CA THR A 244 7.80 0.49 -1.42
C THR A 244 7.57 -0.70 -2.34
N ALA A 245 8.54 -1.60 -2.45
CA ALA A 245 8.39 -2.86 -3.15
C ALA A 245 8.71 -4.05 -2.24
N ARG A 246 7.95 -5.13 -2.43
CA ARG A 246 8.27 -6.45 -1.88
C ARG A 246 8.66 -7.39 -3.00
N TYR A 247 9.85 -7.94 -2.95
CA TYR A 247 10.36 -8.89 -3.92
C TYR A 247 9.91 -10.33 -3.64
N ALA A 248 10.10 -11.23 -4.61
CA ALA A 248 9.71 -12.63 -4.52
C ALA A 248 10.44 -13.38 -3.39
N ASP A 249 11.65 -12.94 -3.02
CA ASP A 249 12.43 -13.44 -1.87
C ASP A 249 11.89 -12.93 -0.50
N ARG A 250 10.71 -12.30 -0.52
CA ARG A 250 9.99 -11.70 0.63
C ARG A 250 10.66 -10.46 1.22
N THR A 251 11.68 -9.92 0.57
CA THR A 251 12.36 -8.74 1.09
C THR A 251 11.73 -7.46 0.62
N TRP A 252 11.88 -6.41 1.44
CA TRP A 252 11.29 -5.10 1.21
C TRP A 252 12.37 -4.06 0.92
N THR A 253 12.08 -3.12 0.03
CA THR A 253 12.94 -1.96 -0.21
C THR A 253 12.90 -0.94 0.91
N GLY A 254 11.91 -1.02 1.81
CA GLY A 254 11.52 0.11 2.66
C GLY A 254 10.71 1.15 1.90
N TRP A 255 10.13 2.11 2.62
CA TRP A 255 9.42 3.24 1.99
C TRP A 255 10.41 4.32 1.58
N ALA A 256 10.19 4.89 0.40
CA ALA A 256 10.88 6.08 -0.07
C ALA A 256 9.86 7.10 -0.60
N PRO A 257 10.00 8.41 -0.28
CA PRO A 257 9.18 9.43 -0.90
C PRO A 257 9.53 9.53 -2.39
N LEU A 258 8.50 9.76 -3.20
CA LEU A 258 8.68 10.02 -4.62
C LEU A 258 9.07 11.48 -4.82
N ALA A 259 10.17 11.72 -5.54
CA ALA A 259 10.56 13.07 -5.94
C ALA A 259 9.42 13.78 -6.68
N GLY A 260 9.26 15.08 -6.46
CA GLY A 260 8.20 15.88 -7.06
C GLY A 260 8.47 16.30 -8.51
N TYR A 261 7.43 16.75 -9.20
CA TYR A 261 7.55 17.30 -10.55
C TYR A 261 8.35 18.62 -10.55
N GLY A 262 9.13 18.87 -11.60
CA GLY A 262 9.86 20.13 -11.78
C GLY A 262 10.97 20.37 -10.74
N GLY A 263 11.51 19.31 -10.13
CA GLY A 263 12.58 19.40 -9.13
C GLY A 263 12.10 19.65 -7.70
N ALA A 264 10.78 19.60 -7.44
CA ALA A 264 10.26 19.57 -6.09
C ALA A 264 10.79 18.35 -5.33
N ALA A 265 11.07 18.51 -4.03
CA ALA A 265 11.67 17.45 -3.22
C ALA A 265 10.78 16.20 -3.12
N ASP A 266 9.47 16.41 -2.95
CA ASP A 266 8.50 15.34 -2.78
C ASP A 266 7.25 15.59 -3.65
N PHE A 267 6.63 14.53 -4.12
CA PHE A 267 5.35 14.59 -4.83
C PHE A 267 4.19 14.52 -3.84
N ALA A 268 3.36 15.56 -3.79
CA ALA A 268 2.16 15.57 -2.96
C ALA A 268 0.93 15.17 -3.79
N ALA A 269 0.28 14.07 -3.41
CA ALA A 269 -0.80 13.44 -4.17
C ALA A 269 -2.15 13.56 -3.48
N LYS A 270 -3.21 13.84 -4.25
CA LYS A 270 -4.62 13.79 -3.83
C LYS A 270 -5.27 12.43 -4.08
N ASP A 271 -4.80 11.72 -5.10
CA ASP A 271 -5.27 10.40 -5.50
C ASP A 271 -4.20 9.76 -6.39
N GLN A 272 -4.13 8.43 -6.39
CA GLN A 272 -3.13 7.68 -7.14
C GLN A 272 -3.70 6.33 -7.57
N SER A 273 -3.12 5.80 -8.65
CA SER A 273 -3.36 4.44 -9.11
C SER A 273 -2.10 3.92 -9.79
N MET A 274 -1.86 2.63 -9.68
CA MET A 274 -0.75 1.99 -10.38
C MET A 274 -1.15 0.67 -11.01
N THR A 275 -0.42 0.27 -12.05
CA THR A 275 -0.56 -1.04 -12.70
C THR A 275 0.81 -1.59 -13.04
N GLY A 276 0.98 -2.90 -12.93
CA GLY A 276 2.10 -3.61 -13.54
C GLY A 276 1.94 -3.65 -15.05
N MET A 277 3.06 -3.64 -15.77
CA MET A 277 3.12 -3.75 -17.22
C MET A 277 3.78 -5.06 -17.63
N SER A 278 3.42 -5.58 -18.81
CA SER A 278 3.91 -6.85 -19.33
C SER A 278 5.43 -6.88 -19.56
N ASN A 279 6.06 -5.71 -19.72
CA ASN A 279 7.51 -5.56 -19.88
C ASN A 279 8.31 -5.61 -18.55
N GLY A 280 7.64 -5.74 -17.40
CA GLY A 280 8.26 -5.78 -16.08
C GLY A 280 8.22 -4.46 -15.32
N ASP A 281 7.89 -3.35 -15.98
CA ASP A 281 7.80 -2.04 -15.34
C ASP A 281 6.45 -1.87 -14.61
N ALA A 282 6.30 -0.80 -13.84
CA ALA A 282 5.01 -0.36 -13.31
C ALA A 282 4.70 1.08 -13.75
N ASN A 283 3.48 1.29 -14.23
CA ASN A 283 2.95 2.61 -14.56
C ASN A 283 2.24 3.20 -13.34
N VAL A 284 2.59 4.44 -13.00
CA VAL A 284 2.00 5.19 -11.90
C VAL A 284 1.29 6.41 -12.46
N MET A 285 0.04 6.56 -12.07
CA MET A 285 -0.80 7.72 -12.36
C MET A 285 -1.15 8.40 -11.03
N ALA A 286 -0.98 9.72 -10.96
CA ALA A 286 -1.28 10.48 -9.77
C ALA A 286 -1.90 11.84 -10.09
N ILE A 287 -2.78 12.29 -9.20
CA ILE A 287 -3.31 13.65 -9.20
C ILE A 287 -2.51 14.44 -8.16
N GLY A 288 -1.79 15.47 -8.59
CA GLY A 288 -1.05 16.35 -7.69
C GLY A 288 -1.97 17.20 -6.81
N ASN A 289 -1.42 17.81 -5.75
CA ASN A 289 -2.18 18.77 -4.93
C ASN A 289 -2.67 20.00 -5.72
N ASP A 290 -2.00 20.33 -6.82
CA ASP A 290 -2.45 21.34 -7.79
C ASP A 290 -3.62 20.89 -8.68
N GLY A 291 -4.09 19.64 -8.49
CA GLY A 291 -5.17 19.01 -9.23
C GLY A 291 -4.77 18.46 -10.59
N LYS A 292 -3.53 18.65 -11.05
CA LYS A 292 -3.07 18.18 -12.36
C LYS A 292 -2.77 16.70 -12.35
N ILE A 293 -2.83 16.09 -13.54
CA ILE A 293 -2.59 14.66 -13.74
C ILE A 293 -1.15 14.45 -14.17
N TYR A 294 -0.46 13.53 -13.50
CA TYR A 294 0.92 13.17 -13.76
C TYR A 294 1.07 11.67 -13.96
N GLN A 295 1.99 11.30 -14.84
CA GLN A 295 2.44 9.92 -15.02
C GLN A 295 3.92 9.79 -14.62
N ASN A 296 4.27 8.65 -14.03
CA ASN A 296 5.64 8.22 -13.80
C ASN A 296 5.76 6.71 -14.06
N THR A 297 6.96 6.26 -14.39
CA THR A 297 7.25 4.83 -14.61
C THR A 297 8.30 4.39 -13.61
N ARG A 298 8.00 3.32 -12.87
CA ARG A 298 9.00 2.54 -12.15
C ARG A 298 9.53 1.49 -13.11
N PHE A 299 10.80 1.62 -13.51
CA PHE A 299 11.41 0.61 -14.35
C PHE A 299 11.70 -0.67 -13.57
N LYS A 300 11.76 -1.81 -14.25
CA LYS A 300 12.17 -3.09 -13.67
C LYS A 300 13.58 -3.06 -13.04
N SER A 301 14.44 -2.14 -13.48
CA SER A 301 15.75 -1.87 -12.86
C SER A 301 15.62 -1.24 -11.46
N GLY A 302 14.44 -0.79 -11.08
CA GLY A 302 14.13 -0.11 -9.84
C GLY A 302 14.25 1.42 -9.89
N THR A 303 14.76 1.98 -11.00
CA THR A 303 14.86 3.43 -11.21
C THR A 303 13.52 4.04 -11.64
N TRP A 304 13.39 5.36 -11.47
CA TRP A 304 12.19 6.11 -11.84
C TRP A 304 12.45 6.94 -13.09
N ALA A 305 11.47 7.02 -13.99
CA ALA A 305 11.53 7.92 -15.14
C ALA A 305 11.44 9.41 -14.74
N GLY A 306 10.69 9.69 -13.67
CA GLY A 306 10.33 11.04 -13.26
C GLY A 306 8.92 11.42 -13.74
N TRP A 307 8.31 12.38 -13.06
CA TRP A 307 6.94 12.79 -13.36
C TRP A 307 6.85 13.57 -14.67
N SER A 308 5.85 13.23 -15.47
CA SER A 308 5.47 13.95 -16.68
C SER A 308 3.98 14.33 -16.61
N PRO A 309 3.59 15.60 -16.90
CA PRO A 309 2.19 15.98 -16.95
C PRO A 309 1.47 15.27 -18.10
N VAL A 310 0.23 14.86 -17.88
CA VAL A 310 -0.61 14.22 -18.92
C VAL A 310 -1.65 15.22 -19.42
N GLY A 311 -1.18 16.09 -20.32
CA GLY A 311 -1.97 17.20 -20.84
C GLY A 311 -2.20 18.33 -19.83
N ASN A 312 -3.04 19.30 -20.19
CA ASN A 312 -3.44 20.40 -19.30
C ASN A 312 -4.82 20.14 -18.69
N TRP A 313 -4.92 19.06 -17.91
CA TRP A 313 -6.15 18.59 -17.30
C TRP A 313 -6.05 18.55 -15.79
N GLN A 314 -7.21 18.66 -15.14
CA GLN A 314 -7.35 18.49 -13.70
C GLN A 314 -8.44 17.50 -13.36
N ALA A 315 -8.23 16.75 -12.29
CA ALA A 315 -9.13 15.69 -11.84
C ALA A 315 -9.18 15.61 -10.31
N LYS A 316 -10.16 14.86 -9.81
CA LYS A 316 -10.31 14.54 -8.37
C LYS A 316 -10.21 13.04 -8.06
N LYS A 317 -10.33 12.17 -9.07
CA LYS A 317 -10.17 10.71 -8.95
C LYS A 317 -9.47 10.13 -10.16
N ILE A 318 -8.67 9.09 -9.96
CA ILE A 318 -7.90 8.41 -11.02
C ILE A 318 -7.86 6.89 -10.82
N ALA A 319 -7.94 6.14 -11.92
CA ALA A 319 -7.76 4.69 -11.94
C ALA A 319 -7.06 4.27 -13.23
N VAL A 320 -6.09 3.35 -13.18
CA VAL A 320 -5.35 2.89 -14.36
C VAL A 320 -5.36 1.37 -14.47
N ALA A 321 -5.50 0.86 -15.69
CA ALA A 321 -5.35 -0.54 -16.02
C ALA A 321 -4.29 -0.74 -17.11
N GLY A 322 -3.40 -1.70 -16.89
CA GLY A 322 -2.48 -2.21 -17.92
C GLY A 322 -3.19 -3.17 -18.85
N LEU A 323 -2.79 -3.16 -20.13
CA LEU A 323 -3.33 -4.04 -21.17
C LEU A 323 -2.28 -5.06 -21.62
N PRO A 324 -2.70 -6.21 -22.18
CA PRO A 324 -1.78 -7.26 -22.63
C PRO A 324 -0.74 -6.79 -23.65
N ASP A 325 -1.10 -5.80 -24.49
CA ASP A 325 -0.21 -5.20 -25.49
C ASP A 325 0.86 -4.26 -24.90
N GLY A 326 0.83 -4.02 -23.59
CA GLY A 326 1.75 -3.11 -22.89
C GLY A 326 1.29 -1.65 -22.87
N SER A 327 0.14 -1.33 -23.48
CA SER A 327 -0.50 -0.04 -23.32
C SER A 327 -1.22 0.06 -21.97
N THR A 328 -1.69 1.25 -21.61
CA THR A 328 -2.55 1.45 -20.43
C THR A 328 -3.76 2.29 -20.77
N GLN A 329 -4.88 2.00 -20.10
CA GLN A 329 -6.04 2.89 -20.10
C GLN A 329 -6.19 3.52 -18.72
N THR A 330 -6.24 4.86 -18.69
CA THR A 330 -6.49 5.62 -17.46
C THR A 330 -7.90 6.20 -17.50
N LEU A 331 -8.64 6.05 -16.41
CA LEU A 331 -9.88 6.78 -16.12
C LEU A 331 -9.61 7.92 -15.15
N ILE A 332 -10.33 9.02 -15.33
CA ILE A 332 -10.39 10.10 -14.35
C ILE A 332 -11.84 10.52 -14.11
N ILE A 333 -12.09 11.07 -12.92
CA ILE A 333 -13.24 11.96 -12.70
C ILE A 333 -12.70 13.39 -12.70
N GLY A 334 -13.12 14.17 -13.71
CA GLY A 334 -12.76 15.59 -13.83
C GLY A 334 -13.31 16.42 -12.66
N ASN A 335 -12.82 17.65 -12.53
CA ASN A 335 -13.35 18.60 -11.54
C ASN A 335 -14.83 18.97 -11.80
N ASP A 336 -15.29 18.80 -13.04
CA ASP A 336 -16.68 18.93 -13.46
C ASP A 336 -17.56 17.70 -13.11
N GLY A 337 -16.95 16.65 -12.54
CA GLY A 337 -17.62 15.40 -12.16
C GLY A 337 -17.82 14.40 -13.29
N ASN A 338 -17.43 14.72 -14.52
CA ASN A 338 -17.56 13.79 -15.65
C ASN A 338 -16.43 12.76 -15.68
N VAL A 339 -16.71 11.56 -16.19
CA VAL A 339 -15.70 10.51 -16.39
C VAL A 339 -15.04 10.66 -17.76
N TYR A 340 -13.71 10.71 -17.76
CA TYR A 340 -12.89 10.73 -18.97
C TYR A 340 -11.94 9.55 -19.01
N HIS A 341 -11.45 9.21 -20.20
CA HIS A 341 -10.37 8.25 -20.36
C HIS A 341 -9.31 8.71 -21.35
N ALA A 342 -8.09 8.22 -21.17
CA ALA A 342 -6.98 8.37 -22.10
C ALA A 342 -6.19 7.05 -22.19
N ILE A 343 -5.60 6.80 -23.36
CA ILE A 343 -4.74 5.65 -23.61
C ILE A 343 -3.29 6.14 -23.69
N ARG A 344 -2.41 5.45 -22.97
CA ARG A 344 -0.95 5.56 -23.18
C ARG A 344 -0.51 4.38 -24.03
N ALA A 345 0.01 4.65 -25.22
CA ALA A 345 0.59 3.64 -26.09
C ALA A 345 1.92 3.11 -25.52
N THR A 346 2.44 2.04 -26.12
CA THR A 346 3.69 1.39 -25.71
C THR A 346 4.91 2.29 -25.91
N ASP A 347 4.87 3.17 -26.91
CA ASP A 347 5.90 4.20 -27.17
C ASP A 347 5.83 5.39 -26.20
N GLY A 348 4.83 5.40 -25.31
CA GLY A 348 4.61 6.44 -24.31
C GLY A 348 3.81 7.65 -24.79
N THR A 349 3.36 7.66 -26.04
CA THR A 349 2.43 8.68 -26.53
C THR A 349 1.05 8.51 -25.89
N TRP A 350 0.33 9.63 -25.78
CA TRP A 350 -0.99 9.69 -25.17
C TRP A 350 -2.05 10.10 -26.19
N THR A 351 -3.22 9.48 -26.11
CA THR A 351 -4.43 10.09 -26.69
C THR A 351 -4.82 11.32 -25.89
N SER A 352 -5.62 12.21 -26.48
CA SER A 352 -6.37 13.21 -25.71
C SER A 352 -7.28 12.54 -24.69
N TRP A 353 -7.66 13.28 -23.65
CA TRP A 353 -8.72 12.89 -22.73
C TRP A 353 -10.08 12.99 -23.43
N ASN A 354 -10.80 11.87 -23.49
CA ASN A 354 -12.12 11.78 -24.11
C ASN A 354 -13.18 11.57 -23.05
N ALA A 355 -14.29 12.31 -23.12
CA ALA A 355 -15.42 12.09 -22.23
C ALA A 355 -16.07 10.74 -22.56
N LEU A 356 -16.42 9.97 -21.54
CA LEU A 356 -17.26 8.79 -21.74
C LEU A 356 -18.73 9.23 -21.84
N PRO A 357 -19.42 8.96 -22.98
CA PRO A 357 -20.83 9.30 -23.13
C PRO A 357 -21.67 8.63 -22.05
N GLY A 358 -22.66 9.34 -21.53
CA GLY A 358 -23.57 8.82 -20.52
C GLY A 358 -24.62 7.85 -21.08
N THR A 359 -25.58 7.47 -20.24
CA THR A 359 -26.69 6.62 -20.67
C THR A 359 -27.60 7.36 -21.65
N GLY A 360 -28.17 6.65 -22.63
CA GLY A 360 -29.05 7.25 -23.63
C GLY A 360 -28.30 8.20 -24.56
N THR A 361 -28.74 9.45 -24.66
CA THR A 361 -28.14 10.46 -25.55
C THR A 361 -27.21 11.44 -24.83
N ALA A 362 -26.89 11.19 -23.55
CA ALA A 362 -26.01 12.06 -22.77
C ALA A 362 -24.58 12.00 -23.31
N THR A 363 -23.97 13.14 -23.55
CA THR A 363 -22.59 13.24 -24.09
C THR A 363 -21.51 13.02 -23.04
N THR A 364 -21.87 13.05 -21.75
CA THR A 364 -20.97 12.77 -20.63
C THR A 364 -21.65 11.92 -19.56
N PHE A 365 -20.85 11.21 -18.76
CA PHE A 365 -21.30 10.45 -17.62
C PHE A 365 -20.71 11.02 -16.33
N GLN A 366 -21.54 11.36 -15.35
CA GLN A 366 -21.08 11.89 -14.06
C GLN A 366 -21.01 10.80 -12.99
N ALA A 367 -19.91 10.78 -12.23
CA ALA A 367 -19.65 9.78 -11.22
C ALA A 367 -18.94 10.35 -9.98
N GLY A 368 -19.08 9.64 -8.85
CA GLY A 368 -18.34 9.88 -7.61
C GLY A 368 -17.20 8.90 -7.36
N ASN A 369 -17.23 7.71 -7.99
CA ASN A 369 -16.23 6.67 -7.84
C ASN A 369 -16.03 5.92 -9.16
N ILE A 370 -14.83 5.39 -9.41
CA ILE A 370 -14.44 4.68 -10.64
C ILE A 370 -13.51 3.51 -10.33
N ALA A 371 -13.58 2.46 -11.14
CA ALA A 371 -12.61 1.36 -11.16
C ALA A 371 -12.47 0.80 -12.60
N ILE A 372 -11.32 0.22 -12.92
CA ILE A 372 -11.05 -0.33 -14.27
C ILE A 372 -10.15 -1.56 -14.18
N THR A 373 -10.37 -2.53 -15.07
CA THR A 373 -9.44 -3.64 -15.32
C THR A 373 -9.27 -3.86 -16.82
N GLY A 374 -8.07 -4.29 -17.24
CA GLY A 374 -7.80 -4.78 -18.58
C GLY A 374 -8.10 -6.29 -18.66
N LEU A 375 -8.69 -6.72 -19.77
CA LEU A 375 -9.02 -8.12 -20.03
C LEU A 375 -7.98 -8.78 -20.95
N PRO A 376 -7.87 -10.12 -20.95
CA PRO A 376 -6.94 -10.85 -21.82
C PRO A 376 -7.13 -10.60 -23.32
N ASP A 377 -8.34 -10.23 -23.75
CA ASP A 377 -8.68 -9.95 -25.16
C ASP A 377 -8.31 -8.52 -25.60
N GLY A 378 -7.72 -7.71 -24.72
CA GLY A 378 -7.36 -6.31 -24.98
C GLY A 378 -8.51 -5.32 -24.75
N SER A 379 -9.70 -5.77 -24.35
CA SER A 379 -10.76 -4.89 -23.89
C SER A 379 -10.49 -4.39 -22.46
N THR A 380 -11.22 -3.35 -22.04
CA THR A 380 -11.29 -2.96 -20.62
C THR A 380 -12.73 -2.95 -20.15
N GLN A 381 -12.94 -3.36 -18.90
CA GLN A 381 -14.20 -3.15 -18.21
C GLN A 381 -14.03 -2.08 -17.14
N MET A 382 -14.95 -1.12 -17.17
CA MET A 382 -14.99 0.05 -16.32
C MET A 382 -16.21 -0.04 -15.42
N LEU A 383 -16.05 0.33 -14.15
CA LEU A 383 -17.15 0.55 -13.21
C LEU A 383 -17.17 2.01 -12.78
N ALA A 384 -18.37 2.51 -12.51
CA ALA A 384 -18.55 3.81 -11.90
C ALA A 384 -19.77 3.83 -10.96
N THR A 385 -19.67 4.57 -9.86
CA THR A 385 -20.84 4.96 -9.06
C THR A 385 -21.34 6.30 -9.59
N GLY A 386 -22.50 6.30 -10.24
CA GLY A 386 -23.15 7.51 -10.76
C GLY A 386 -23.55 8.49 -9.65
N ASN A 387 -23.89 9.73 -10.01
CA ASN A 387 -24.38 10.73 -9.03
C ASN A 387 -25.73 10.34 -8.39
N ASP A 388 -26.46 9.39 -8.98
CA ASP A 388 -27.64 8.73 -8.41
C ASP A 388 -27.28 7.67 -7.34
N GLY A 389 -25.99 7.46 -7.08
CA GLY A 389 -25.47 6.48 -6.15
C GLY A 389 -25.43 5.05 -6.68
N LEU A 390 -25.87 4.80 -7.92
CA LEU A 390 -25.96 3.46 -8.50
C LEU A 390 -24.68 3.06 -9.25
N VAL A 391 -24.43 1.75 -9.31
CA VAL A 391 -23.30 1.17 -10.04
C VAL A 391 -23.66 0.98 -11.51
N TYR A 392 -22.77 1.48 -12.37
CA TYR A 392 -22.81 1.30 -13.81
C TYR A 392 -21.53 0.62 -14.28
N HIS A 393 -21.62 -0.11 -15.38
CA HIS A 393 -20.46 -0.66 -16.08
C HIS A 393 -20.44 -0.22 -17.54
N ASN A 394 -19.25 -0.16 -18.13
CA ASN A 394 -19.04 0.06 -19.56
C ASN A 394 -17.83 -0.77 -20.01
N ILE A 395 -17.81 -1.14 -21.29
CA ILE A 395 -16.71 -1.88 -21.89
C ILE A 395 -16.16 -1.09 -23.06
N ARG A 396 -14.85 -0.91 -23.07
CA ARG A 396 -14.12 -0.50 -24.27
C ARG A 396 -13.59 -1.76 -24.92
N ASN A 397 -14.10 -2.10 -26.10
CA ASN A 397 -13.63 -3.24 -26.87
C ASN A 397 -12.18 -3.01 -27.34
N ALA A 398 -11.49 -4.07 -27.74
CA ALA A 398 -10.10 -4.00 -28.20
C ALA A 398 -9.91 -3.06 -29.41
N ASP A 399 -10.92 -2.94 -30.27
CA ASP A 399 -10.95 -2.00 -31.41
C ASP A 399 -11.17 -0.53 -31.01
N GLY A 400 -11.40 -0.28 -29.71
CA GLY A 400 -11.62 1.04 -29.13
C GLY A 400 -13.06 1.51 -29.09
N THR A 401 -14.02 0.75 -29.64
CA THR A 401 -15.44 1.07 -29.54
C THR A 401 -15.96 0.89 -28.11
N LEU A 402 -16.92 1.72 -27.70
CA LEU A 402 -17.56 1.65 -26.39
C LEU A 402 -18.92 0.97 -26.50
N GLN A 403 -19.24 0.09 -25.55
CA GLN A 403 -20.58 -0.50 -25.44
C GLN A 403 -21.60 0.49 -24.84
N GLY A 404 -21.12 1.49 -24.09
CA GLY A 404 -21.96 2.45 -23.39
C GLY A 404 -22.21 2.04 -21.94
N TRP A 405 -22.56 3.01 -21.09
CA TRP A 405 -22.87 2.71 -19.69
C TRP A 405 -24.19 1.97 -19.57
N ALA A 406 -24.17 0.84 -18.87
CA ALA A 406 -25.34 0.10 -18.46
C ALA A 406 -25.38 -0.01 -16.94
N LYS A 407 -26.57 0.10 -16.37
CA LYS A 407 -26.79 -0.06 -14.93
C LYS A 407 -26.57 -1.52 -14.55
N VAL A 408 -25.89 -1.76 -13.43
CA VAL A 408 -25.77 -3.10 -12.85
C VAL A 408 -26.97 -3.33 -11.94
N ASP A 409 -27.71 -4.40 -12.19
CA ASP A 409 -28.84 -4.81 -11.35
C ASP A 409 -28.42 -4.96 -9.90
N GLY A 410 -29.35 -4.74 -8.98
CA GLY A 410 -29.14 -4.79 -7.54
C GLY A 410 -29.29 -6.18 -6.93
N TYR A 411 -28.84 -6.31 -5.69
CA TYR A 411 -29.00 -7.55 -4.91
C TYR A 411 -30.49 -7.92 -4.73
N GLY A 412 -30.81 -9.20 -4.87
CA GLY A 412 -32.18 -9.70 -4.70
C GLY A 412 -33.17 -9.24 -5.77
N GLY A 413 -32.69 -8.88 -6.96
CA GLY A 413 -33.54 -8.44 -8.08
C GLY A 413 -33.93 -6.96 -8.03
N ALA A 414 -33.27 -6.16 -7.18
CA ALA A 414 -33.46 -4.72 -7.20
C ALA A 414 -33.01 -4.12 -8.57
N PRO A 415 -33.63 -3.02 -9.03
CA PRO A 415 -33.35 -2.45 -10.36
C PRO A 415 -32.00 -1.72 -10.46
N GLY A 416 -31.20 -1.72 -9.40
CA GLY A 416 -29.89 -1.09 -9.36
C GLY A 416 -29.18 -1.37 -8.04
N PHE A 417 -27.85 -1.38 -8.08
CA PHE A 417 -27.02 -1.54 -6.90
C PHE A 417 -26.43 -0.21 -6.47
N ALA A 418 -26.63 0.22 -5.22
CA ALA A 418 -26.03 1.44 -4.69
C ALA A 418 -24.74 1.13 -3.90
N ALA A 419 -23.64 1.81 -4.21
CA ALA A 419 -22.33 1.47 -3.63
C ALA A 419 -21.46 2.68 -3.27
N THR A 420 -20.75 2.57 -2.14
CA THR A 420 -19.77 3.56 -1.65
C THR A 420 -18.32 3.22 -1.99
N SER A 421 -18.03 1.95 -2.29
CA SER A 421 -16.70 1.46 -2.69
C SER A 421 -16.86 0.41 -3.79
N LEU A 422 -15.91 0.37 -4.73
CA LEU A 422 -15.90 -0.50 -5.91
C LEU A 422 -14.50 -1.06 -6.10
N ALA A 423 -14.43 -2.34 -6.48
CA ALA A 423 -13.21 -2.95 -6.98
C ALA A 423 -13.55 -3.96 -8.08
N ILE A 424 -12.68 -4.08 -9.08
CA ILE A 424 -12.84 -5.00 -10.22
C ILE A 424 -11.50 -5.63 -10.57
N ALA A 425 -11.52 -6.91 -10.92
CA ALA A 425 -10.35 -7.62 -11.44
C ALA A 425 -10.75 -8.53 -12.60
N ALA A 426 -9.92 -8.58 -13.64
CA ALA A 426 -10.06 -9.54 -14.73
C ALA A 426 -9.46 -10.90 -14.35
N MET A 427 -10.06 -11.94 -14.89
CA MET A 427 -9.61 -13.32 -14.77
C MET A 427 -8.98 -13.81 -16.08
N PRO A 428 -8.09 -14.81 -16.02
CA PRO A 428 -7.56 -15.45 -17.24
C PRO A 428 -8.64 -16.00 -18.19
N SER A 429 -9.83 -16.35 -17.67
CA SER A 429 -10.98 -16.81 -18.46
C SER A 429 -11.62 -15.70 -19.31
N GLY A 430 -11.29 -14.42 -19.06
CA GLY A 430 -12.01 -13.28 -19.62
C GLY A 430 -13.22 -12.84 -18.79
N ASP A 431 -13.51 -13.52 -17.68
CA ASP A 431 -14.50 -13.04 -16.72
C ASP A 431 -13.95 -11.84 -15.93
N THR A 432 -14.85 -11.01 -15.41
CA THR A 432 -14.49 -10.01 -14.40
C THR A 432 -15.19 -10.31 -13.08
N GLN A 433 -14.42 -10.21 -12.00
CA GLN A 433 -14.91 -10.32 -10.64
C GLN A 433 -14.99 -8.93 -10.04
N MET A 434 -16.06 -8.65 -9.30
CA MET A 434 -16.39 -7.33 -8.79
C MET A 434 -16.76 -7.41 -7.33
N LEU A 435 -16.25 -6.45 -6.56
CA LEU A 435 -16.68 -6.19 -5.19
C LEU A 435 -17.26 -4.79 -5.08
N ALA A 436 -18.25 -4.67 -4.22
CA ALA A 436 -18.79 -3.38 -3.84
C ALA A 436 -19.17 -3.36 -2.36
N VAL A 437 -19.07 -2.19 -1.74
CA VAL A 437 -19.69 -1.92 -0.44
C VAL A 437 -21.03 -1.25 -0.68
N GLY A 438 -22.12 -1.94 -0.33
CA GLY A 438 -23.45 -1.39 -0.40
C GLY A 438 -23.65 -0.24 0.60
N ASN A 439 -24.65 0.61 0.36
CA ASN A 439 -24.99 1.70 1.31
C ASN A 439 -25.44 1.19 2.70
N ASP A 440 -25.74 -0.10 2.82
CA ASP A 440 -26.00 -0.78 4.09
C ASP A 440 -24.72 -1.19 4.85
N GLY A 441 -23.54 -0.83 4.31
CA GLY A 441 -22.24 -1.12 4.90
C GLY A 441 -21.82 -2.58 4.77
N LYS A 442 -22.39 -3.35 3.83
CA LYS A 442 -22.01 -4.75 3.57
C LYS A 442 -21.25 -4.90 2.26
N ALA A 443 -20.34 -5.86 2.22
CA ALA A 443 -19.62 -6.26 1.01
C ALA A 443 -20.47 -7.24 0.19
N TYR A 444 -20.58 -6.95 -1.10
CA TYR A 444 -21.24 -7.77 -2.09
C TYR A 444 -20.26 -8.12 -3.20
N HIS A 445 -20.47 -9.29 -3.79
CA HIS A 445 -19.68 -9.77 -4.92
C HIS A 445 -20.58 -10.01 -6.14
N ALA A 446 -20.09 -9.70 -7.32
CA ALA A 446 -20.71 -10.05 -8.59
C ALA A 446 -19.64 -10.50 -9.59
N ALA A 447 -20.05 -11.27 -10.59
CA ALA A 447 -19.22 -11.62 -11.74
C ALA A 447 -19.94 -11.28 -13.04
N ARG A 448 -19.18 -10.80 -14.02
CA ARG A 448 -19.59 -10.77 -15.42
C ARG A 448 -18.76 -11.80 -16.17
N TYR A 449 -19.42 -12.77 -16.75
CA TYR A 449 -18.75 -13.82 -17.50
C TYR A 449 -18.25 -13.29 -18.85
N ALA A 450 -17.28 -13.95 -19.45
CA ALA A 450 -16.72 -13.60 -20.76
C ALA A 450 -17.81 -13.55 -21.86
N ALA A 451 -18.82 -14.42 -21.78
CA ALA A 451 -19.99 -14.43 -22.67
C ALA A 451 -20.96 -13.25 -22.43
N GLY A 452 -20.73 -12.44 -21.40
CA GLY A 452 -21.44 -11.21 -21.10
C GLY A 452 -22.63 -11.33 -20.15
N ASN A 453 -23.03 -12.55 -19.81
CA ASN A 453 -24.03 -12.79 -18.77
C ASN A 453 -23.49 -12.45 -17.37
N TRP A 454 -24.40 -12.06 -16.48
CA TRP A 454 -24.09 -11.66 -15.11
C TRP A 454 -24.51 -12.74 -14.13
N GLN A 455 -23.68 -12.97 -13.10
CA GLN A 455 -24.07 -13.75 -11.93
C GLN A 455 -25.10 -13.00 -11.06
N GLY A 456 -25.08 -11.66 -11.12
CA GLY A 456 -25.76 -10.79 -10.17
C GLY A 456 -25.00 -10.67 -8.85
N TRP A 457 -25.43 -9.74 -7.99
CA TRP A 457 -24.82 -9.58 -6.67
C TRP A 457 -25.24 -10.69 -5.73
N TRP A 458 -24.30 -11.14 -4.91
CA TRP A 458 -24.56 -11.91 -3.71
C TRP A 458 -23.87 -11.27 -2.51
N ALA A 459 -24.50 -11.38 -1.34
CA ALA A 459 -23.96 -10.84 -0.10
C ALA A 459 -22.86 -11.76 0.43
N THR A 460 -21.67 -11.21 0.68
CA THR A 460 -20.54 -11.99 1.20
C THR A 460 -20.70 -12.40 2.66
N GLY A 461 -21.72 -11.87 3.35
CA GLY A 461 -21.88 -11.98 4.81
C GLY A 461 -20.98 -11.03 5.59
N MET A 462 -20.12 -10.26 4.92
CA MET A 462 -19.20 -9.32 5.56
C MET A 462 -19.76 -7.90 5.56
N GLY A 463 -19.74 -7.22 6.72
CA GLY A 463 -19.68 -5.76 6.79
C GLY A 463 -18.36 -5.23 6.21
N ALA A 464 -18.37 -4.04 5.63
CA ALA A 464 -17.19 -3.42 5.04
C ALA A 464 -17.35 -1.90 4.90
N GLN A 465 -16.22 -1.19 4.85
CA GLN A 465 -16.14 0.22 4.45
C GLN A 465 -15.42 0.39 3.11
N LYS A 466 -14.40 -0.44 2.86
CA LYS A 466 -13.70 -0.53 1.58
C LYS A 466 -13.58 -1.99 1.15
N VAL A 467 -13.48 -2.18 -0.16
CA VAL A 467 -13.20 -3.47 -0.78
C VAL A 467 -12.05 -3.35 -1.78
N ALA A 468 -11.30 -4.44 -1.92
CA ALA A 468 -10.30 -4.63 -2.97
C ALA A 468 -10.37 -6.07 -3.47
N ILE A 469 -10.07 -6.29 -4.75
CA ILE A 469 -10.05 -7.62 -5.36
C ILE A 469 -8.84 -7.76 -6.28
N ALA A 470 -8.22 -8.94 -6.27
CA ALA A 470 -7.15 -9.30 -7.19
C ALA A 470 -7.46 -10.64 -7.85
N GLY A 471 -7.33 -10.70 -9.18
CA GLY A 471 -7.41 -11.95 -9.95
C GLY A 471 -6.05 -12.64 -9.97
N LEU A 472 -6.04 -13.96 -9.84
CA LEU A 472 -4.85 -14.80 -9.87
C LEU A 472 -4.76 -15.61 -11.17
N GLY A 473 -3.53 -16.00 -11.54
CA GLY A 473 -3.26 -16.77 -12.75
C GLY A 473 -3.85 -18.18 -12.75
N ASP A 474 -4.22 -18.71 -11.58
CA ASP A 474 -4.91 -20.00 -11.44
C ASP A 474 -6.43 -19.91 -11.67
N GLY A 475 -6.95 -18.71 -11.99
CA GLY A 475 -8.37 -18.48 -12.20
C GLY A 475 -9.16 -18.21 -10.92
N SER A 476 -8.51 -18.14 -9.75
CA SER A 476 -9.15 -17.71 -8.50
C SER A 476 -9.03 -16.20 -8.27
N ALA A 477 -9.92 -15.64 -7.45
CA ALA A 477 -9.83 -14.24 -7.03
C ALA A 477 -9.69 -14.16 -5.50
N GLN A 478 -8.90 -13.18 -5.04
CA GLN A 478 -8.74 -12.87 -3.63
C GLN A 478 -9.48 -11.57 -3.32
N MET A 479 -10.35 -11.64 -2.31
CA MET A 479 -11.23 -10.55 -1.89
C MET A 479 -10.78 -10.03 -0.54
N LEU A 480 -10.59 -8.71 -0.43
CA LEU A 480 -10.33 -8.03 0.83
C LEU A 480 -11.48 -7.07 1.12
N ALA A 481 -12.06 -7.20 2.32
CA ALA A 481 -13.09 -6.32 2.84
C ALA A 481 -12.65 -5.81 4.21
N THR A 482 -12.52 -4.50 4.38
CA THR A 482 -12.03 -3.90 5.62
C THR A 482 -13.19 -3.31 6.44
N ARG A 483 -13.16 -3.54 7.75
CA ARG A 483 -14.01 -2.88 8.75
C ARG A 483 -13.07 -2.08 9.66
N ASN A 484 -13.49 -0.89 10.11
CA ASN A 484 -12.79 -0.21 11.20
C ASN A 484 -13.01 -0.93 12.52
#